data_AF-A0A8H9BVV3-F1
#
_entry.id   AF-A0A8H9BVV3-F1
#
_cell.length_a   1.000
_cell.length_b   1.000
_cell.length_c   1.000
_cell.angle_alpha   90.00
_cell.angle_beta   90.00
_cell.angle_gamma   90.00
#
_symmetry.space_group_name_H-M   'P 1'
#
loop_
_entity.id
_entity.type
_entity.pdbx_description
1 polymer ?
#
loop_
_entity_poly.entity_id
_entity_poly.type
_entity_poly.pdbx_seq_one_letter_code
_entity_poly.pdbx_strand_id
1 'polypeptide(L)'
;MEFIIRRSSLWSEDKPLENAYKKQVEYRDIRTLPSFKHYDIKFDEAFTDKGSNHKVNKDSNIERTFIEEEWCLDVDSLNDLVELSKQDDVIVSHNKEYNLPILEIYDDYRE
;
A
#
# COMPACT_ATOMS: atom_id res chain seq x y z
N MET A 1 1.56 -3.38 16.73
CA MET A 1 2.17 -3.16 15.40
C MET A 1 1.05 -2.89 14.43
N GLU A 2 1.16 -1.87 13.60
CA GLU A 2 0.09 -1.50 12.67
C GLU A 2 0.39 -2.03 11.27
N PHE A 3 -0.62 -2.61 10.63
CA PHE A 3 -0.56 -3.13 9.27
C PHE A 3 -1.67 -2.52 8.42
N ILE A 4 -1.40 -2.30 7.13
CA ILE A 4 -2.48 -2.23 6.14
C ILE A 4 -3.01 -3.65 5.98
N ILE A 5 -4.31 -3.86 6.07
CA ILE A 5 -4.95 -5.16 5.94
C ILE A 5 -5.82 -5.25 4.70
N ARG A 6 -5.70 -6.35 3.97
CA ARG A 6 -6.46 -6.63 2.74
C ARG A 6 -6.87 -8.09 2.70
N ARG A 7 -7.89 -8.39 1.90
CA ARG A 7 -8.34 -9.76 1.64
C ARG A 7 -8.49 -9.93 0.13
N SER A 8 -7.93 -11.00 -0.43
CA SER A 8 -7.82 -11.21 -1.88
C SER A 8 -9.19 -11.30 -2.57
N SER A 9 -10.18 -11.86 -1.88
CA SER A 9 -11.57 -11.97 -2.33
C SER A 9 -12.34 -10.65 -2.39
N LEU A 10 -11.84 -9.59 -1.73
CA LEU A 10 -12.57 -8.35 -1.51
C LEU A 10 -12.06 -7.21 -2.37
N TRP A 11 -12.93 -6.23 -2.67
CA TRP A 11 -12.48 -4.95 -3.22
C TRP A 11 -11.87 -4.08 -2.09
N SER A 12 -11.06 -3.09 -2.45
CA SER A 12 -10.37 -2.20 -1.50
C SER A 12 -11.31 -1.38 -0.60
N GLU A 13 -12.56 -1.19 -1.04
CA GLU A 13 -13.59 -0.49 -0.28
C GLU A 13 -14.19 -1.38 0.82
N ASP A 14 -14.21 -2.69 0.61
CA ASP A 14 -14.83 -3.65 1.52
C ASP A 14 -13.97 -3.85 2.77
N LYS A 15 -14.64 -4.00 3.92
CA LYS A 15 -13.97 -4.19 5.20
C LYS A 15 -13.42 -5.63 5.32
N PRO A 16 -12.09 -5.82 5.46
CA PRO A 16 -11.49 -7.17 5.40
C PRO A 16 -11.65 -7.98 6.70
N LEU A 17 -11.68 -7.31 7.85
CA LEU A 17 -11.93 -7.92 9.16
C LEU A 17 -12.79 -7.00 10.02
N GLU A 18 -13.55 -7.57 10.97
CA GLU A 18 -14.45 -6.82 11.84
C GLU A 18 -13.72 -5.75 12.67
N ASN A 19 -12.51 -6.05 13.15
CA ASN A 19 -11.69 -5.13 13.94
C ASN A 19 -10.80 -4.19 13.11
N ALA A 20 -10.87 -4.26 11.76
CA ALA A 20 -10.16 -3.31 10.91
C ALA A 20 -10.77 -1.90 11.02
N TYR A 21 -9.95 -0.87 10.80
CA TYR A 21 -10.37 0.52 10.80
C TYR A 21 -9.77 1.29 9.61
N LYS A 22 -10.43 2.35 9.16
CA LYS A 22 -9.89 3.21 8.09
C LYS A 22 -8.87 4.20 8.67
N LYS A 23 -7.76 4.38 7.96
CA LYS A 23 -6.72 5.34 8.31
C LYS A 23 -6.07 5.93 7.06
N GLN A 24 -5.69 7.20 7.16
CA GLN A 24 -4.84 7.86 6.18
C GLN A 24 -3.39 7.35 6.30
N VAL A 25 -2.87 6.78 5.23
CA VAL A 25 -1.51 6.23 5.12
C VAL A 25 -0.75 6.90 3.99
N GLU A 26 0.58 6.93 4.08
CA GLU A 26 1.40 7.50 3.01
C GLU A 26 1.65 6.44 1.94
N TYR A 27 1.34 6.79 0.69
CA TYR A 27 1.63 6.01 -0.50
C TYR A 27 2.66 6.74 -1.37
N ARG A 28 3.75 6.08 -1.72
CA ARG A 28 4.79 6.58 -2.63
C ARG A 28 4.53 6.04 -4.03
N ASP A 29 4.08 6.91 -4.92
CA ASP A 29 3.95 6.62 -6.35
C ASP A 29 5.34 6.73 -7.00
N ILE A 30 5.98 5.59 -7.24
CA ILE A 30 7.32 5.50 -7.84
C ILE A 30 7.18 5.18 -9.33
N ARG A 31 7.68 6.05 -10.21
CA ARG A 31 7.70 5.84 -11.66
C ARG A 31 9.12 5.58 -12.13
N THR A 32 9.29 4.54 -12.94
CA THR A 32 10.56 4.14 -13.56
C THR A 32 10.97 5.07 -14.71
N LEU A 33 11.03 6.37 -14.42
CA LEU A 33 11.43 7.45 -15.32
C LEU A 33 12.50 8.30 -14.64
N PRO A 34 13.50 8.78 -15.39
CA PRO A 34 14.67 9.44 -14.80
C PRO A 34 14.45 10.90 -14.40
N SER A 35 13.38 11.56 -14.86
CA SER A 35 13.05 12.93 -14.49
C SER A 35 11.58 13.27 -14.75
N PHE A 36 11.09 14.34 -14.12
CA PHE A 36 9.71 14.81 -14.30
C PHE A 36 9.41 15.11 -15.76
N LYS A 37 10.32 15.78 -16.48
CA LYS A 37 10.18 16.05 -17.92
C LYS A 37 9.90 14.81 -18.77
N HIS A 38 10.49 13.66 -18.44
CA HIS A 38 10.20 12.42 -19.18
C HIS A 38 8.77 11.92 -18.92
N TYR A 39 8.28 12.09 -17.71
CA TYR A 39 6.89 11.80 -17.37
C TYR A 39 5.96 12.77 -18.13
N ASP A 40 6.25 14.06 -18.05
CA ASP A 40 5.42 15.11 -18.65
C ASP A 40 5.25 14.91 -20.16
N ILE A 41 6.33 14.56 -20.88
CA ILE A 41 6.28 14.27 -22.32
C ILE A 41 5.50 12.97 -22.59
N LYS A 42 5.68 11.93 -21.77
CA LYS A 42 5.09 10.61 -22.01
C LYS A 42 3.58 10.58 -21.75
N PHE A 43 3.13 11.33 -20.75
CA PHE A 43 1.74 11.30 -20.28
C PHE A 43 0.95 12.57 -20.59
N ASP A 44 1.59 13.59 -21.17
CA ASP A 44 1.00 14.90 -21.47
C ASP A 44 0.36 15.55 -20.21
N GLU A 45 1.00 15.36 -19.06
CA GLU A 45 0.57 15.85 -17.75
C GLU A 45 1.80 16.14 -16.89
N ALA A 46 1.85 17.27 -16.18
CA ALA A 46 3.00 17.55 -15.33
C ALA A 46 2.99 16.64 -14.08
N PHE A 47 4.08 15.91 -13.85
CA PHE A 47 4.20 14.99 -12.71
C PHE A 47 3.96 15.69 -11.36
N THR A 48 4.33 16.96 -11.28
CA THR A 48 4.22 17.82 -10.10
C THR A 48 2.81 18.32 -9.79
N ASP A 49 1.86 18.15 -10.70
CA ASP A 49 0.48 18.63 -10.50
C ASP A 49 -0.32 17.79 -9.49
N LYS A 50 0.14 16.55 -9.22
CA LYS A 50 -0.50 15.63 -8.28
C LYS A 50 0.49 15.17 -7.21
N GLY A 51 -0.03 14.91 -6.01
CA GLY A 51 0.77 14.44 -4.88
C GLY A 51 1.67 15.52 -4.29
N SER A 52 2.60 15.11 -3.43
CA SER A 52 3.56 15.97 -2.73
C SER A 52 4.96 15.33 -2.71
N ASN A 53 5.95 16.01 -2.11
CA ASN A 53 7.31 15.48 -1.91
C ASN A 53 7.99 14.94 -3.18
N HIS A 54 7.77 15.60 -4.32
CA HIS A 54 8.32 15.20 -5.61
C HIS A 54 9.85 15.21 -5.59
N LYS A 55 10.46 14.09 -5.98
CA LYS A 55 11.92 14.00 -6.10
C LYS A 55 12.34 12.89 -7.06
N VAL A 56 13.61 12.91 -7.45
CA VAL A 56 14.29 11.75 -8.05
C VAL A 56 14.94 10.98 -6.91
N ASN A 57 14.63 9.70 -6.79
CA ASN A 57 15.18 8.84 -5.74
C ASN A 57 16.55 8.26 -6.11
N LYS A 58 17.14 7.54 -5.17
CA LYS A 58 18.49 6.93 -5.30
C LYS A 58 18.62 5.96 -6.48
N ASP A 59 17.51 5.38 -6.92
CA ASP A 59 17.45 4.42 -8.04
C ASP A 59 17.22 5.13 -9.38
N SER A 60 17.36 6.47 -9.41
CA SER A 60 17.09 7.32 -10.58
C SER A 60 15.64 7.21 -11.09
N ASN A 61 14.69 6.95 -10.19
CA ASN A 61 13.26 6.95 -10.47
C ASN A 61 12.64 8.21 -9.89
N ILE A 62 11.65 8.79 -10.56
CA ILE A 62 10.85 9.85 -9.96
C ILE A 62 9.85 9.25 -8.96
N GLU A 63 9.65 9.94 -7.85
CA GLU A 63 8.62 9.59 -6.88
C GLU A 63 7.89 10.82 -6.35
N ARG A 64 6.64 10.60 -5.95
CA ARG A 64 5.77 11.56 -5.25
C ARG A 64 4.96 10.82 -4.19
N THR A 65 4.48 11.55 -3.20
CA THR A 65 3.71 11.01 -2.08
C THR A 65 2.24 11.39 -2.22
N PHE A 66 1.36 10.43 -1.95
CA PHE A 66 -0.07 10.62 -1.75
C PHE A 66 -0.44 10.21 -0.34
N ILE A 67 -1.59 10.70 0.12
CA ILE A 67 -2.26 10.20 1.31
C ILE A 67 -3.46 9.40 0.83
N GLU A 68 -3.47 8.11 1.14
CA GLU A 68 -4.54 7.18 0.77
C GLU A 68 -5.30 6.72 2.01
N GLU A 69 -6.58 6.43 1.87
CA GLU A 69 -7.38 5.87 2.95
C GLU A 69 -7.44 4.34 2.84
N GLU A 70 -6.69 3.66 3.70
CA GLU A 70 -6.55 2.21 3.70
C GLU A 70 -7.24 1.59 4.91
N TRP A 71 -7.58 0.30 4.79
CA TRP A 71 -7.96 -0.50 5.95
C TRP A 71 -6.70 -0.89 6.71
N CYS A 72 -6.69 -0.63 8.01
CA CYS A 72 -5.59 -0.96 8.91
C CYS A 72 -6.05 -1.88 10.03
N LEU A 73 -5.09 -2.61 10.59
CA LEU A 73 -5.25 -3.48 11.74
C LEU A 73 -4.10 -3.25 12.72
N ASP A 74 -4.44 -3.07 13.99
CA ASP A 74 -3.49 -3.15 15.09
C ASP A 74 -3.33 -4.60 15.54
N VAL A 75 -2.09 -5.06 15.57
CA VAL A 75 -1.67 -6.41 15.98
C VAL A 75 -0.73 -6.27 17.17
N ASP A 76 -1.14 -6.71 18.35
CA ASP A 76 -0.40 -6.48 19.59
C ASP A 76 0.76 -7.45 19.76
N SER A 77 0.65 -8.64 19.18
CA SER A 77 1.64 -9.71 19.34
C SER A 77 1.84 -10.57 18.09
N LEU A 78 2.97 -11.27 18.02
CA LEU A 78 3.18 -12.31 17.02
C LEU A 78 2.18 -13.46 17.16
N ASN A 79 1.69 -13.74 18.38
CA ASN A 79 0.68 -14.78 18.58
C ASN A 79 -0.64 -14.42 17.89
N ASP A 80 -1.00 -13.15 17.82
CA ASP A 80 -2.22 -12.70 17.14
C ASP A 80 -2.17 -13.05 15.64
N LEU A 81 -0.99 -12.87 15.01
CA LEU A 81 -0.77 -13.28 13.62
C LEU A 81 -0.82 -14.80 13.46
N VAL A 82 -0.26 -15.56 14.41
CA VAL A 82 -0.29 -17.03 14.40
C VAL A 82 -1.70 -17.58 14.60
N GLU A 83 -2.53 -16.95 15.43
CA GLU A 83 -3.92 -17.35 15.59
C GLU A 83 -4.75 -17.02 14.33
N LEU A 84 -4.49 -15.87 13.70
CA LEU A 84 -5.13 -15.52 12.43
C LEU A 84 -4.75 -16.54 11.33
N SER A 85 -3.47 -16.93 11.26
CA SER A 85 -2.97 -17.88 10.25
C SER A 85 -3.49 -19.32 10.44
N LYS A 86 -4.16 -19.64 11.55
CA LYS A 86 -4.83 -20.94 11.72
C LYS A 86 -6.21 -20.98 11.09
N GLN A 87 -6.82 -19.81 10.86
CA GLN A 87 -8.17 -19.69 10.31
C GLN A 87 -8.11 -19.42 8.81
N ASP A 88 -7.21 -18.53 8.40
CA ASP A 88 -7.02 -18.13 7.01
C ASP A 88 -5.55 -18.25 6.60
N ASP A 89 -5.26 -18.35 5.29
CA ASP A 89 -3.91 -18.17 4.79
C ASP A 89 -3.53 -16.69 4.85
N VAL A 90 -2.40 -16.37 5.49
CA VAL A 90 -2.00 -14.99 5.78
C VAL A 90 -0.58 -14.74 5.29
N ILE A 91 -0.41 -13.65 4.55
CA ILE A 91 0.89 -13.20 4.03
C ILE A 91 1.22 -11.84 4.64
N VAL A 92 2.37 -11.75 5.30
CA VAL A 92 2.96 -10.47 5.69
C VAL A 92 3.96 -10.05 4.63
N SER A 93 3.78 -8.87 4.05
CA SER A 93 4.68 -8.34 3.03
C SER A 93 5.05 -6.88 3.31
N HIS A 94 6.17 -6.46 2.73
CA HIS A 94 6.59 -5.07 2.74
C HIS A 94 6.63 -4.53 1.31
N ASN A 95 5.76 -3.57 1.02
CA ASN A 95 5.81 -2.83 -0.23
C ASN A 95 6.52 -1.49 0.02
N LYS A 96 7.56 -1.20 -0.77
CA LYS A 96 8.31 0.07 -0.72
C LYS A 96 7.44 1.30 -1.03
N GLU A 97 6.23 1.12 -1.55
CA GLU A 97 5.32 2.22 -1.84
C GLU A 97 4.61 2.70 -0.58
N TYR A 98 4.17 1.80 0.31
CA TYR A 98 3.53 2.19 1.56
C TYR A 98 4.55 2.44 2.68
N ASN A 99 4.13 3.22 3.68
CA ASN A 99 4.86 3.44 4.91
C ASN A 99 4.59 2.36 5.99
N LEU A 100 3.53 1.57 5.83
CA LEU A 100 3.16 0.46 6.70
C LEU A 100 3.37 -0.89 6.01
N PRO A 101 3.67 -1.97 6.76
CA PRO A 101 3.63 -3.33 6.22
C PRO A 101 2.20 -3.72 5.83
N ILE A 102 2.07 -4.68 4.92
CA ILE A 102 0.79 -5.19 4.44
C ILE A 102 0.58 -6.59 5.02
N LEU A 103 -0.61 -6.82 5.57
CA LEU A 103 -1.14 -8.12 5.99
C LEU A 103 -2.24 -8.50 5.01
N GLU A 104 -2.00 -9.50 4.17
CA GLU A 104 -2.96 -9.98 3.19
C GLU A 104 -3.54 -11.32 3.62
N ILE A 105 -4.87 -11.38 3.71
CA ILE A 105 -5.63 -12.62 3.89
C ILE A 105 -5.92 -13.19 2.51
N TYR A 106 -5.46 -14.41 2.26
CA TYR A 106 -5.56 -15.09 0.97
C TYR A 106 -6.63 -16.20 1.05
N ASP A 107 -7.90 -15.83 0.94
CA ASP A 107 -9.04 -16.72 1.15
C ASP A 107 -9.59 -17.32 -0.15
N ASP A 108 -9.45 -16.60 -1.26
CA ASP A 108 -9.64 -17.12 -2.61
C ASP A 108 -8.72 -16.43 -3.64
N TYR A 109 -8.55 -17.08 -4.79
CA TYR A 109 -7.90 -16.46 -5.94
C TYR A 109 -8.93 -15.65 -6.71
N ARG A 110 -8.74 -14.34 -6.76
CA ARG A 110 -9.46 -13.46 -7.67
C ARG A 110 -8.81 -13.53 -9.06
N GLU A 111 -9.40 -14.30 -9.98
CA GLU A 111 -9.07 -14.28 -11.43
C GLU A 111 -9.30 -12.89 -12.04
#